data_AF-A0A1N6WVD3-F1
#
_entry.id   AF-A0A1N6WVD3-F1
#
_cell.length_a   1.000
_cell.length_b   1.000
_cell.length_c   1.000
_cell.angle_alpha   90.00
_cell.angle_beta   90.00
_cell.angle_gamma   90.00
#
_symmetry.space_group_name_H-M   'P 1'
#
loop_
_entity.id
_entity.type
_entity.pdbx_description
1 polymer ?
#
loop_
_entity_poly.entity_id
_entity_poly.type
_entity_poly.pdbx_seq_one_letter_code
_entity_poly.pdbx_strand_id
1 'polypeptide(L)'
;MASPSHAGRPNKLFRNLNAKIASIPMVLTAMVIFLGGTIWTVVYSFTNSRLLPRANFVGFEQYERLWDAPRWIISIQNLAIYGILSLIFSIVIGFLLAALMDQKIRFENAFRTIFLYPFALSFIVTGLVWQWILNPDFGVQSIVRSLGWETFTFNPLYNSEIVIYGILIAGLWQGTGLVMCLLLAGLRGIDEDIWKASRVDGIPMWKTYLFIIIPMMRPVFITTLVIITSGIVRLYDLVVAQTSGGPGIASEVPAKYVYDYMFQAQNLGQGFAASTMMLLTVAIIIIPWAYLEFGGKKRG
;
A
#
# COMPACT_ATOMS: atom_id res chain seq x y z
N MET A 1 45.47 -46.36 30.03
CA MET A 1 45.52 -45.38 28.93
C MET A 1 44.35 -45.63 28.00
N ALA A 2 43.28 -44.86 28.12
CA ALA A 2 42.14 -44.91 27.20
C ALA A 2 42.13 -43.60 26.40
N SER A 3 42.22 -43.70 25.08
CA SER A 3 42.20 -42.57 24.15
C SER A 3 40.79 -41.95 24.08
N PRO A 4 40.65 -40.61 24.06
CA PRO A 4 39.35 -39.99 23.87
C PRO A 4 38.95 -40.09 22.40
N SER A 5 37.75 -40.61 22.16
CA SER A 5 37.13 -40.69 20.84
C SER A 5 36.78 -39.30 20.32
N HIS A 6 37.26 -38.97 19.11
CA HIS A 6 36.88 -37.75 18.39
C HIS A 6 35.40 -37.81 18.00
N ALA A 7 34.53 -37.19 18.78
CA ALA A 7 33.15 -36.91 18.37
C ALA A 7 33.16 -35.91 17.20
N GLY A 8 32.89 -36.40 15.99
CA GLY A 8 32.73 -35.57 14.79
C GLY A 8 31.63 -34.53 14.99
N ARG A 9 31.92 -33.27 14.65
CA ARG A 9 30.95 -32.17 14.71
C ARG A 9 29.65 -32.57 13.99
N PRO A 10 28.47 -32.50 14.63
CA PRO A 10 27.22 -32.90 13.99
C PRO A 10 26.98 -32.01 12.76
N ASN A 11 26.76 -32.66 11.63
CA ASN A 11 26.64 -32.04 10.33
C ASN A 11 25.41 -31.10 10.32
N LYS A 12 25.62 -29.77 10.27
CA LYS A 12 24.56 -28.75 10.41
C LYS A 12 23.40 -28.93 9.42
N LEU A 13 23.64 -29.63 8.31
CA LEU A 13 22.63 -29.89 7.28
C LEU A 13 21.49 -30.81 7.75
N PHE A 14 21.75 -31.75 8.66
CA PHE A 14 20.74 -32.71 9.16
C PHE A 14 20.06 -32.27 10.45
N ARG A 15 20.42 -31.09 10.98
CA ARG A 15 19.74 -30.50 12.13
C ARG A 15 18.34 -30.04 11.71
N ASN A 16 17.32 -30.46 12.46
CA ASN A 16 15.90 -30.13 12.25
C ASN A 16 15.30 -30.66 10.93
N LEU A 17 15.60 -31.91 10.55
CA LEU A 17 15.11 -32.55 9.32
C LEU A 17 13.58 -32.51 9.20
N ASN A 18 12.86 -32.78 10.29
CA ASN A 18 11.39 -32.76 10.31
C ASN A 18 10.83 -31.36 10.01
N ALA A 19 11.43 -30.30 10.55
CA ALA A 19 11.03 -28.92 10.26
C ALA A 19 11.31 -28.54 8.80
N LYS A 20 12.42 -29.01 8.24
CA LYS A 20 12.75 -28.81 6.82
C LYS A 20 11.73 -29.50 5.93
N ILE A 21 11.44 -30.78 6.17
CA ILE A 21 10.45 -31.56 5.40
C ILE A 21 9.06 -30.91 5.48
N ALA A 22 8.64 -30.48 6.67
CA ALA A 22 7.36 -29.78 6.87
C ALA A 22 7.29 -28.44 6.11
N SER A 23 8.43 -27.75 5.93
CA SER A 23 8.48 -26.48 5.18
C SER A 23 8.58 -26.64 3.66
N ILE A 24 8.91 -27.84 3.15
CA ILE A 24 9.10 -28.08 1.70
C ILE A 24 7.88 -27.66 0.87
N PRO A 25 6.63 -28.02 1.22
CA PRO A 25 5.46 -27.63 0.42
C PRO A 25 5.30 -26.11 0.30
N MET A 26 5.52 -25.37 1.40
CA MET A 26 5.46 -23.91 1.41
C MET A 26 6.56 -23.31 0.53
N VAL A 27 7.81 -23.77 0.68
CA VAL A 27 8.95 -23.28 -0.10
C VAL A 27 8.79 -23.61 -1.58
N LEU A 28 8.33 -24.81 -1.92
CA LEU A 28 8.07 -25.22 -3.30
C LEU A 28 7.00 -24.34 -3.93
N THR A 29 5.90 -24.10 -3.22
CA THR A 29 4.81 -23.23 -3.70
C THR A 29 5.31 -21.79 -3.93
N ALA A 30 6.10 -21.26 -2.99
CA ALA A 30 6.74 -19.95 -3.13
C ALA A 30 7.67 -19.87 -4.36
N MET A 31 8.53 -20.87 -4.54
CA MET A 31 9.51 -20.90 -5.62
C MET A 31 8.87 -21.12 -7.00
N VAL A 32 7.95 -22.08 -7.11
CA VAL A 32 7.38 -22.46 -8.40
C VAL A 32 6.31 -21.48 -8.83
N ILE A 33 5.36 -21.15 -7.94
CA ILE A 33 4.20 -20.35 -8.34
C ILE A 33 4.55 -18.87 -8.36
N PHE A 34 5.11 -18.33 -7.26
CA PHE A 34 5.36 -16.90 -7.18
C PHE A 34 6.60 -16.48 -7.96
N LEU A 35 7.75 -17.10 -7.70
CA LEU A 35 8.98 -16.76 -8.42
C LEU A 35 8.92 -17.22 -9.88
N GLY A 36 8.48 -18.44 -10.15
CA GLY A 36 8.29 -18.94 -11.51
C GLY A 36 7.30 -18.08 -12.32
N GLY A 37 6.13 -17.75 -11.76
CA GLY A 37 5.14 -16.88 -12.42
C GLY A 37 5.64 -15.45 -12.63
N THR A 38 6.44 -14.91 -11.70
CA THR A 38 7.07 -13.60 -11.84
C THR A 38 8.10 -13.61 -12.99
N ILE A 39 8.99 -14.59 -13.00
CA ILE A 39 9.98 -14.75 -14.08
C ILE A 39 9.27 -14.94 -15.41
N TRP A 40 8.21 -15.76 -15.46
CA TRP A 40 7.39 -15.94 -16.66
C TRP A 40 6.81 -14.61 -17.16
N THR A 41 6.21 -13.81 -16.27
CA THR A 41 5.68 -12.47 -16.60
C THR A 41 6.77 -11.57 -17.17
N VAL A 42 7.95 -11.55 -16.55
CA VAL A 42 9.09 -10.75 -16.99
C VAL A 42 9.65 -11.25 -18.32
N VAL A 43 9.69 -12.56 -18.58
CA VAL A 43 10.18 -13.08 -19.87
C VAL A 43 9.20 -12.73 -21.00
N TYR A 44 7.90 -12.91 -20.77
CA TYR A 44 6.89 -12.66 -21.80
C TYR A 44 6.64 -11.17 -22.07
N SER A 45 7.04 -10.27 -21.18
CA SER A 45 7.01 -8.83 -21.47
C SER A 45 7.95 -8.41 -22.60
N PHE A 46 8.99 -9.20 -22.90
CA PHE A 46 9.89 -8.99 -24.05
C PHE A 46 9.40 -9.69 -25.34
N THR A 47 8.19 -10.24 -25.34
CA THR A 47 7.64 -10.98 -26.49
C THR A 47 6.45 -10.25 -27.14
N ASN A 48 6.19 -10.54 -28.42
CA ASN A 48 4.99 -10.05 -29.12
C ASN A 48 3.77 -10.95 -28.85
N SER A 49 3.45 -11.10 -27.57
CA SER A 49 2.29 -11.88 -27.12
C SER A 49 1.02 -11.06 -27.28
N ARG A 50 0.04 -11.60 -27.99
CA ARG A 50 -1.30 -11.00 -28.16
C ARG A 50 -2.30 -11.80 -27.35
N LEU A 51 -3.21 -12.52 -28.01
CA LEU A 51 -4.24 -13.35 -27.38
C LEU A 51 -3.65 -14.54 -26.62
N LEU A 52 -2.61 -15.16 -27.17
CA LEU A 52 -1.90 -16.28 -26.57
C LEU A 52 -0.41 -15.93 -26.44
N PRO A 53 0.28 -16.47 -25.41
CA PRO A 53 1.72 -16.32 -25.27
C PRO A 53 2.41 -16.86 -26.53
N ARG A 54 3.18 -16.00 -27.22
CA ARG A 54 4.00 -16.39 -28.37
C ARG A 54 5.45 -16.12 -28.04
N ALA A 55 6.32 -17.09 -28.31
CA ALA A 55 7.76 -17.00 -28.04
C ALA A 55 8.53 -16.11 -29.06
N ASN A 56 7.87 -15.14 -29.70
CA ASN A 56 8.53 -14.22 -30.61
C ASN A 56 9.12 -13.07 -29.79
N PHE A 57 10.42 -13.16 -29.51
CA PHE A 57 11.16 -12.15 -28.78
C PHE A 57 11.33 -10.88 -29.62
N VAL A 58 10.83 -9.76 -29.10
CA VAL A 58 10.90 -8.42 -29.73
C VAL A 58 11.76 -7.45 -28.92
N GLY A 59 12.45 -7.93 -27.89
CA GLY A 59 13.29 -7.10 -27.05
C GLY A 59 12.48 -6.02 -26.33
N PHE A 60 12.93 -4.77 -26.42
CA PHE A 60 12.37 -3.63 -25.67
C PHE A 60 11.19 -2.92 -26.34
N GLU A 61 10.72 -3.39 -27.51
CA GLU A 61 9.64 -2.74 -28.27
C GLU A 61 8.37 -2.52 -27.42
N GLN A 62 8.02 -3.47 -26.55
CA GLN A 62 6.84 -3.33 -25.68
C GLN A 62 7.00 -2.20 -24.66
N TYR A 63 8.22 -1.97 -24.17
CA TYR A 63 8.50 -0.91 -23.21
C TYR A 63 8.53 0.46 -23.87
N GLU A 64 9.12 0.58 -25.06
CA GLU A 64 9.08 1.82 -25.85
C GLU A 64 7.62 2.24 -26.13
N ARG A 65 6.81 1.31 -26.64
CA ARG A 65 5.38 1.52 -26.85
C ARG A 65 4.60 1.88 -25.58
N LEU A 66 5.03 1.34 -24.44
CA LEU A 66 4.41 1.63 -23.14
C LEU A 66 4.72 3.07 -22.70
N TRP A 67 5.97 3.51 -22.84
CA TRP A 67 6.39 4.86 -22.45
C TRP A 67 5.91 5.95 -23.43
N ASP A 68 5.67 5.58 -24.69
CA ASP A 68 5.05 6.48 -25.68
C ASP A 68 3.53 6.61 -25.50
N ALA A 69 2.89 5.72 -24.74
CA ALA A 69 1.44 5.73 -24.56
C ALA A 69 1.01 6.82 -23.55
N PRO A 70 0.22 7.85 -23.96
CA PRO A 70 -0.20 8.91 -23.04
C PRO A 70 -1.01 8.38 -21.86
N ARG A 71 -1.82 7.34 -22.09
CA ARG A 71 -2.62 6.67 -21.07
C ARG A 71 -1.75 6.06 -19.96
N TRP A 72 -0.59 5.51 -20.28
CA TRP A 72 0.34 4.96 -19.30
C TRP A 72 0.97 6.08 -18.46
N ILE A 73 1.40 7.17 -19.09
CA ILE A 73 1.95 8.34 -18.38
C ILE A 73 0.93 8.95 -17.41
N ILE A 74 -0.31 9.13 -17.85
CA ILE A 74 -1.42 9.59 -16.98
C ILE A 74 -1.60 8.64 -15.80
N SER A 75 -1.57 7.33 -16.05
CA SER A 75 -1.72 6.33 -14.99
C SER A 75 -0.63 6.41 -13.92
N ILE A 76 0.62 6.65 -14.32
CA ILE A 76 1.74 6.83 -13.39
C ILE A 76 1.58 8.13 -12.59
N GLN A 77 1.22 9.22 -13.26
CA GLN A 77 1.01 10.52 -12.61
C GLN A 77 -0.11 10.44 -11.57
N ASN A 78 -1.23 9.82 -11.92
CA ASN A 78 -2.35 9.59 -11.02
C ASN A 78 -1.96 8.73 -9.81
N LEU A 79 -1.23 7.63 -10.05
CA LEU A 79 -0.75 6.78 -8.97
C LEU A 79 0.22 7.54 -8.04
N ALA A 80 1.08 8.39 -8.60
CA ALA A 80 2.01 9.21 -7.82
C ALA A 80 1.28 10.28 -7.00
N ILE A 81 0.33 11.01 -7.60
CA ILE A 81 -0.50 12.02 -6.91
C ILE A 81 -1.30 11.36 -5.79
N TYR A 82 -2.04 10.30 -6.11
CA TYR A 82 -2.79 9.54 -5.13
C TYR A 82 -1.86 9.00 -4.04
N GLY A 83 -0.73 8.39 -4.42
CA GLY A 83 0.18 7.72 -3.51
C GLY A 83 0.84 8.66 -2.51
N ILE A 84 1.38 9.78 -2.98
CA ILE A 84 2.04 10.78 -2.13
C ILE A 84 1.03 11.39 -1.16
N LEU A 85 -0.14 11.82 -1.66
CA LEU A 85 -1.16 12.42 -0.81
C LEU A 85 -1.75 11.40 0.17
N SER A 86 -2.03 10.18 -0.28
CA SER A 86 -2.50 9.09 0.57
C SER A 86 -1.51 8.79 1.67
N LEU A 87 -0.22 8.74 1.37
CA LEU A 87 0.83 8.53 2.37
C LEU A 87 0.85 9.65 3.42
N ILE A 88 0.92 10.91 2.97
CA ILE A 88 1.01 12.08 3.86
C ILE A 88 -0.24 12.15 4.74
N PHE A 89 -1.43 12.15 4.16
CA PHE A 89 -2.66 12.30 4.92
C PHE A 89 -2.96 11.10 5.80
N SER A 90 -2.68 9.86 5.35
CA SER A 90 -2.90 8.68 6.20
C SER A 90 -2.00 8.69 7.43
N ILE A 91 -0.73 9.08 7.28
CA ILE A 91 0.21 9.19 8.41
C ILE A 91 -0.19 10.34 9.33
N VAL A 92 -0.50 11.53 8.79
CA VAL A 92 -0.85 12.71 9.60
C VAL A 92 -2.15 12.46 10.37
N ILE A 93 -3.23 12.06 9.67
CA ILE A 93 -4.53 11.79 10.29
C ILE A 93 -4.42 10.61 11.25
N GLY A 94 -3.75 9.53 10.83
CA GLY A 94 -3.56 8.35 11.67
C GLY A 94 -2.77 8.66 12.95
N PHE A 95 -1.70 9.46 12.86
CA PHE A 95 -0.92 9.89 14.01
C PHE A 95 -1.73 10.79 14.95
N LEU A 96 -2.48 11.75 14.41
CA LEU A 96 -3.34 12.61 15.21
C LEU A 96 -4.39 11.80 15.98
N LEU A 97 -5.07 10.86 15.30
CA LEU A 97 -6.04 9.97 15.95
C LEU A 97 -5.37 9.08 17.00
N ALA A 98 -4.18 8.55 16.71
CA ALA A 98 -3.41 7.74 17.66
C ALA A 98 -3.01 8.55 18.91
N ALA A 99 -2.52 9.77 18.73
CA ALA A 99 -2.13 10.65 19.84
C ALA A 99 -3.34 11.05 20.71
N LEU A 100 -4.51 11.29 20.10
CA LEU A 100 -5.75 11.55 20.84
C LEU A 100 -6.21 10.33 21.65
N MET A 101 -6.04 9.13 21.11
CA MET A 101 -6.40 7.89 21.80
C MET A 101 -5.42 7.50 22.90
N ASP A 102 -4.15 7.86 22.76
CA ASP A 102 -3.11 7.59 23.75
C ASP A 102 -3.37 8.27 25.11
N GLN A 103 -4.23 9.30 25.13
CA GLN A 103 -4.66 10.02 26.34
C GLN A 103 -5.58 9.21 27.29
N LYS A 104 -5.72 7.88 27.08
CA LYS A 104 -6.52 6.96 27.91
C LYS A 104 -7.99 7.43 28.07
N ILE A 105 -8.64 7.77 26.95
CA ILE A 105 -10.05 8.19 26.92
C ILE A 105 -11.00 7.10 27.43
N ARG A 106 -12.09 7.48 28.13
CA ARG A 106 -13.05 6.55 28.79
C ARG A 106 -13.67 5.49 27.87
N PHE A 107 -13.73 5.73 26.55
CA PHE A 107 -14.33 4.82 25.56
C PHE A 107 -13.36 4.43 24.44
N GLU A 108 -12.07 4.33 24.74
CA GLU A 108 -11.02 4.08 23.74
C GLU A 108 -11.29 2.87 22.85
N ASN A 109 -11.70 1.73 23.44
CA ASN A 109 -11.98 0.51 22.68
C ASN A 109 -13.09 0.70 21.63
N ALA A 110 -14.12 1.51 21.95
CA ALA A 110 -15.19 1.80 21.02
C ALA A 110 -14.70 2.67 19.87
N PHE A 111 -13.97 3.77 20.16
CA PHE A 111 -13.38 4.62 19.13
C PHE A 111 -12.40 3.86 18.23
N ARG A 112 -11.55 3.01 18.82
CA ARG A 112 -10.64 2.14 18.06
C ARG A 112 -11.38 1.28 17.06
N THR A 113 -12.48 0.66 17.51
CA THR A 113 -13.29 -0.23 16.68
C THR A 113 -13.97 0.54 15.57
N ILE A 114 -14.59 1.69 15.86
CA ILE A 114 -15.26 2.54 14.88
C ILE A 114 -14.29 2.99 13.79
N PHE A 115 -13.10 3.48 14.16
CA PHE A 115 -12.13 3.95 13.19
C PHE A 115 -11.47 2.81 12.39
N LEU A 116 -11.36 1.61 12.96
CA LEU A 116 -10.81 0.44 12.27
C LEU A 116 -11.84 -0.26 11.38
N TYR A 117 -13.13 -0.10 11.65
CA TYR A 117 -14.22 -0.76 10.93
C TYR A 117 -14.17 -0.59 9.40
N PRO A 118 -13.90 0.61 8.85
CA PRO A 118 -13.76 0.81 7.41
C PRO A 118 -12.73 -0.14 6.76
N PHE A 119 -11.63 -0.44 7.46
CA PHE A 119 -10.58 -1.30 6.95
C PHE A 119 -11.03 -2.76 6.77
N ALA A 120 -12.09 -3.17 7.46
CA ALA A 120 -12.68 -4.50 7.30
C ALA A 120 -13.55 -4.64 6.04
N LEU A 121 -13.92 -3.52 5.41
CA LEU A 121 -14.68 -3.52 4.17
C LEU A 121 -13.76 -3.81 2.97
N SER A 122 -14.30 -4.46 1.95
CA SER A 122 -13.59 -4.61 0.68
C SER A 122 -13.45 -3.25 -0.01
N PHE A 123 -12.39 -3.07 -0.81
CA PHE A 123 -12.18 -1.85 -1.59
C PHE A 123 -13.32 -1.60 -2.60
N ILE A 124 -13.91 -2.65 -3.16
CA ILE A 124 -15.05 -2.55 -4.08
C ILE A 124 -16.28 -1.98 -3.37
N VAL A 125 -16.63 -2.53 -2.20
CA VAL A 125 -17.78 -2.05 -1.42
C VAL A 125 -17.56 -0.60 -0.98
N THR A 126 -16.36 -0.30 -0.48
CA THR A 126 -15.98 1.07 -0.10
C THR A 126 -16.12 2.03 -1.28
N GLY A 127 -15.59 1.65 -2.45
CA GLY A 127 -15.70 2.45 -3.67
C GLY A 127 -17.15 2.71 -4.07
N LEU A 128 -18.01 1.69 -4.05
CA LEU A 128 -19.43 1.84 -4.40
C LEU A 128 -20.18 2.77 -3.43
N VAL A 129 -19.96 2.63 -2.12
CA VAL A 129 -20.56 3.51 -1.12
C VAL A 129 -20.13 4.97 -1.34
N TRP A 130 -18.84 5.20 -1.56
CA TRP A 130 -18.33 6.55 -1.83
C TRP A 130 -18.77 7.09 -3.19
N GLN A 131 -18.99 6.24 -4.19
CA GLN A 131 -19.58 6.65 -5.46
C GLN A 131 -20.99 7.22 -5.26
N TRP A 132 -21.80 6.60 -4.41
CA TRP A 132 -23.14 7.10 -4.06
C TRP A 132 -23.08 8.39 -3.24
N ILE A 133 -22.20 8.45 -2.23
CA ILE A 133 -22.02 9.65 -1.40
C ILE A 133 -21.56 10.85 -2.24
N LEU A 134 -20.66 10.63 -3.20
CA LEU A 134 -20.10 11.68 -4.06
C LEU A 134 -20.91 11.92 -5.34
N ASN A 135 -22.08 11.31 -5.47
CA ASN A 135 -22.96 11.53 -6.60
C ASN A 135 -23.59 12.95 -6.53
N PRO A 136 -23.57 13.74 -7.61
CA PRO A 136 -24.09 15.11 -7.61
C PRO A 136 -25.62 15.22 -7.47
N ASP A 137 -26.36 14.19 -7.88
CA ASP A 137 -27.82 14.22 -7.98
C ASP A 137 -28.50 13.88 -6.65
N PHE A 138 -27.95 12.91 -5.91
CA PHE A 138 -28.53 12.42 -4.66
C PHE A 138 -27.54 12.33 -3.47
N GLY A 139 -26.25 12.62 -3.69
CA GLY A 139 -25.22 12.55 -2.66
C GLY A 139 -25.05 13.85 -1.87
N VAL A 140 -23.83 14.09 -1.38
CA VAL A 140 -23.51 15.24 -0.52
C VAL A 140 -23.90 16.58 -1.15
N GLN A 141 -23.71 16.72 -2.46
CA GLN A 141 -24.06 17.95 -3.16
C GLN A 141 -25.55 18.28 -3.04
N SER A 142 -26.44 17.30 -3.24
CA SER A 142 -27.88 17.54 -3.19
C SER A 142 -28.36 17.88 -1.78
N ILE A 143 -27.78 17.25 -0.75
CA ILE A 143 -28.04 17.55 0.66
C ILE A 143 -27.63 18.99 0.99
N VAL A 144 -26.46 19.44 0.54
CA VAL A 144 -26.00 20.82 0.79
C VAL A 144 -26.89 21.84 0.05
N ARG A 145 -27.33 21.53 -1.17
CA ARG A 145 -28.28 22.38 -1.91
C ARG A 145 -29.64 22.45 -1.24
N SER A 146 -30.17 21.34 -0.71
CA SER A 146 -31.46 21.33 -0.02
C SER A 146 -31.44 22.08 1.32
N LEU A 147 -30.26 22.28 1.91
CA LEU A 147 -30.05 23.14 3.09
C LEU A 147 -30.02 24.65 2.77
N GLY A 148 -30.11 25.05 1.49
CA GLY A 148 -30.20 26.45 1.06
C GLY A 148 -29.00 26.97 0.28
N TRP A 149 -27.96 26.16 0.04
CA TRP A 149 -26.80 26.54 -0.77
C TRP A 149 -26.94 26.05 -2.22
N GLU A 150 -27.90 26.59 -2.96
CA GLU A 150 -28.26 26.11 -4.32
C GLU A 150 -27.09 26.12 -5.33
N THR A 151 -26.15 27.06 -5.18
CA THR A 151 -24.99 27.20 -6.08
C THR A 151 -23.81 26.29 -5.73
N PHE A 152 -23.92 25.48 -4.67
CA PHE A 152 -22.84 24.60 -4.25
C PHE A 152 -22.57 23.51 -5.29
N THR A 153 -21.31 23.32 -5.68
CA THR A 153 -20.88 22.28 -6.63
C THR A 153 -19.82 21.40 -5.98
N PHE A 154 -20.13 20.12 -5.87
CA PHE A 154 -19.23 19.11 -5.31
C PHE A 154 -19.46 17.76 -5.97
N ASN A 155 -18.78 17.57 -7.09
CA ASN A 155 -18.90 16.39 -7.95
C ASN A 155 -17.52 15.87 -8.35
N PRO A 156 -16.62 15.58 -7.39
CA PRO A 156 -15.21 15.29 -7.70
C PRO A 156 -15.05 14.10 -8.64
N LEU A 157 -15.91 13.09 -8.56
CA LEU A 157 -15.85 11.91 -9.44
C LEU A 157 -16.20 12.20 -10.91
N TYR A 158 -16.83 13.34 -11.20
CA TYR A 158 -17.32 13.72 -12.52
C TYR A 158 -16.50 14.84 -13.16
N ASN A 159 -15.45 15.33 -12.48
CA ASN A 159 -14.53 16.35 -12.98
C ASN A 159 -13.13 15.76 -13.17
N SER A 160 -12.65 15.75 -14.42
CA SER A 160 -11.35 15.19 -14.81
C SER A 160 -10.16 15.79 -14.07
N GLU A 161 -10.24 17.04 -13.60
CA GLU A 161 -9.14 17.72 -12.90
C GLU A 161 -9.00 17.26 -11.45
N ILE A 162 -10.12 16.85 -10.82
CA ILE A 162 -10.15 16.57 -9.38
C ILE A 162 -10.57 15.15 -9.01
N VAL A 163 -10.81 14.28 -10.00
CA VAL A 163 -11.29 12.91 -9.78
C VAL A 163 -10.39 12.07 -8.88
N ILE A 164 -9.07 12.21 -9.00
CA ILE A 164 -8.12 11.51 -8.13
C ILE A 164 -8.29 11.90 -6.67
N TYR A 165 -8.63 13.16 -6.37
CA TYR A 165 -8.90 13.59 -4.99
C TYR A 165 -10.22 13.01 -4.48
N GLY A 166 -11.24 12.85 -5.34
CA GLY A 166 -12.47 12.15 -4.98
C GLY A 166 -12.24 10.69 -4.59
N ILE A 167 -11.36 10.00 -5.32
CA ILE A 167 -10.94 8.62 -5.03
C ILE A 167 -10.10 8.57 -3.74
N LEU A 168 -9.21 9.56 -3.56
CA LEU A 168 -8.38 9.70 -2.37
C LEU A 168 -9.19 9.80 -1.08
N ILE A 169 -10.31 10.52 -1.07
CA ILE A 169 -11.16 10.66 0.13
C ILE A 169 -11.64 9.29 0.62
N ALA A 170 -12.11 8.44 -0.31
CA ALA A 170 -12.57 7.09 0.01
C ALA A 170 -11.42 6.22 0.55
N GLY A 171 -10.25 6.30 -0.10
CA GLY A 171 -9.06 5.57 0.32
C GLY A 171 -8.53 6.00 1.69
N LEU A 172 -8.54 7.30 1.99
CA LEU A 172 -8.16 7.83 3.30
C LEU A 172 -9.11 7.35 4.38
N TRP A 173 -10.43 7.46 4.16
CA TRP A 173 -11.42 6.98 5.11
C TRP A 173 -11.24 5.49 5.44
N GLN A 174 -10.92 4.67 4.44
CA GLN A 174 -10.68 3.23 4.64
C GLN A 174 -9.34 2.94 5.34
N GLY A 175 -8.28 3.68 4.97
CA GLY A 175 -6.90 3.38 5.38
C GLY A 175 -6.47 3.99 6.71
N THR A 176 -6.98 5.17 7.09
CA THR A 176 -6.50 5.91 8.27
C THR A 176 -6.68 5.15 9.58
N GLY A 177 -7.71 4.29 9.66
CA GLY A 177 -7.97 3.45 10.82
C GLY A 177 -6.86 2.45 11.12
N LEU A 178 -6.35 1.78 10.09
CA LEU A 178 -5.22 0.86 10.23
C LEU A 178 -3.96 1.62 10.70
N VAL A 179 -3.69 2.77 10.06
CA VAL A 179 -2.51 3.59 10.36
C VAL A 179 -2.55 4.10 11.80
N MET A 180 -3.70 4.57 12.26
CA MET A 180 -3.91 4.93 13.65
C MET A 180 -3.62 3.76 14.60
N CYS A 181 -4.10 2.56 14.31
CA CYS A 181 -3.85 1.39 15.15
C CYS A 181 -2.37 1.00 15.23
N LEU A 182 -1.64 1.09 14.11
CA LEU A 182 -0.20 0.82 14.04
C LEU A 182 0.60 1.85 14.84
N LEU A 183 0.31 3.13 14.65
CA LEU A 183 0.99 4.22 15.34
C LEU A 183 0.66 4.25 16.85
N LEU A 184 -0.59 3.95 17.23
CA LEU A 184 -0.99 3.81 18.63
C LEU A 184 -0.25 2.66 19.32
N ALA A 185 -0.06 1.53 18.64
CA ALA A 185 0.76 0.44 19.18
C ALA A 185 2.22 0.87 19.40
N GLY A 186 2.74 1.71 18.51
CA GLY A 186 4.07 2.31 18.66
C GLY A 186 4.16 3.29 19.84
N LEU A 187 3.18 4.19 19.97
CA LEU A 187 3.09 5.15 21.09
C LEU A 187 3.08 4.43 22.44
N ARG A 188 2.32 3.34 22.54
CA ARG A 188 2.20 2.51 23.74
C ARG A 188 3.45 1.72 24.09
N GLY A 189 4.37 1.55 23.14
CA GLY A 189 5.66 0.93 23.41
C GLY A 189 6.64 1.86 24.13
N ILE A 190 6.31 3.15 24.27
CA ILE A 190 7.17 4.14 24.92
C ILE A 190 6.93 4.11 26.43
N ASP A 191 8.01 4.05 27.19
CA ASP A 191 7.96 4.04 28.65
C ASP A 191 7.28 5.32 29.20
N GLU A 192 6.38 5.15 30.17
CA GLU A 192 5.71 6.26 30.85
C GLU A 192 6.70 7.21 31.53
N ASP A 193 7.91 6.74 31.88
CA ASP A 193 8.94 7.55 32.49
C ASP A 193 9.53 8.61 31.54
N ILE A 194 9.51 8.38 30.22
CA ILE A 194 9.90 9.39 29.21
C ILE A 194 8.92 10.56 29.25
N TRP A 195 7.62 10.27 29.37
CA TRP A 195 6.59 11.29 29.50
C TRP A 195 6.75 12.10 30.78
N LYS A 196 6.99 11.43 31.91
CA LYS A 196 7.23 12.09 33.20
C LYS A 196 8.48 12.96 33.17
N ALA A 197 9.59 12.47 32.62
CA ALA A 197 10.84 13.21 32.50
C ALA A 197 10.65 14.50 31.69
N SER A 198 9.99 14.42 30.52
CA SER A 198 9.72 15.61 29.70
C SER A 198 8.89 16.68 30.43
N ARG A 199 7.98 16.25 31.31
CA ARG A 199 7.15 17.14 32.13
C ARG A 199 7.94 17.79 33.26
N VAL A 200 8.88 17.07 33.86
CA VAL A 200 9.81 17.61 34.87
C VAL A 200 10.74 18.66 34.25
N ASP A 201 11.21 18.42 33.02
CA ASP A 201 12.05 19.36 32.26
C ASP A 201 11.26 20.57 31.70
N GLY A 202 9.96 20.66 31.99
CA GLY A 202 9.11 21.77 31.53
C GLY A 202 8.90 21.83 30.02
N ILE A 203 9.16 20.73 29.31
CA ILE A 203 9.01 20.66 27.85
C ILE A 203 7.52 20.61 27.50
N PRO A 204 7.02 21.53 26.65
CA PRO A 204 5.60 21.52 26.25
C PRO A 204 5.26 20.28 25.42
N MET A 205 4.05 19.74 25.59
CA MET A 205 3.60 18.47 24.98
C MET A 205 3.84 18.38 23.46
N TRP A 206 3.60 19.46 22.71
CA TRP A 206 3.82 19.46 21.26
C TRP A 206 5.30 19.28 20.89
N LYS A 207 6.24 19.81 21.69
CA LYS A 207 7.67 19.58 21.52
C LYS A 207 8.04 18.15 21.91
N THR A 208 7.43 17.61 22.98
CA THR A 208 7.62 16.21 23.37
C THR A 208 7.24 15.28 22.23
N TYR A 209 6.05 15.47 21.62
CA TYR A 209 5.63 14.68 20.47
C TYR A 209 6.60 14.81 19.30
N LEU A 210 6.94 16.03 18.89
CA LEU A 210 7.70 16.26 17.66
C LEU A 210 9.18 15.85 17.77
N PHE A 211 9.82 16.15 18.89
CA PHE A 211 11.28 16.04 19.05
C PHE A 211 11.73 14.81 19.86
N ILE A 212 10.85 14.18 20.62
CA ILE A 212 11.19 13.00 21.44
C ILE A 212 10.46 11.77 20.89
N ILE A 213 9.14 11.83 20.83
CA ILE A 213 8.29 10.68 20.50
C ILE A 213 8.42 10.26 19.04
N ILE A 214 8.27 11.18 18.09
CA ILE A 214 8.37 10.86 16.65
C ILE A 214 9.71 10.20 16.29
N PRO A 215 10.88 10.72 16.75
CA PRO A 215 12.17 10.04 16.54
C PRO A 215 12.23 8.64 17.15
N MET A 216 11.70 8.43 18.35
CA MET A 216 11.65 7.11 19.00
C MET A 216 10.75 6.12 18.24
N MET A 217 9.67 6.62 17.63
CA MET A 217 8.74 5.81 16.82
C MET A 217 9.23 5.53 15.40
N ARG A 218 10.43 5.96 15.01
CA ARG A 218 10.96 5.79 13.65
C ARG A 218 10.77 4.37 13.07
N PRO A 219 11.02 3.27 13.80
CA PRO A 219 10.78 1.92 13.28
C PRO A 219 9.31 1.67 12.92
N VAL A 220 8.37 2.19 13.73
CA VAL A 220 6.92 2.04 13.52
C VAL A 220 6.44 2.89 12.34
N PHE A 221 6.98 4.10 12.16
CA PHE A 221 6.69 4.90 10.97
C PHE A 221 7.20 4.23 9.69
N ILE A 222 8.39 3.64 9.73
CA ILE A 222 8.96 2.94 8.58
C ILE A 222 8.10 1.72 8.20
N THR A 223 7.73 0.87 9.16
CA THR A 223 6.88 -0.29 8.88
C THR A 223 5.50 0.12 8.34
N THR A 224 4.92 1.16 8.93
CA THR A 224 3.64 1.75 8.49
C THR A 224 3.74 2.28 7.05
N LEU A 225 4.80 3.02 6.73
CA LEU A 225 5.06 3.56 5.39
C LEU A 225 5.14 2.44 4.36
N VAL A 226 5.85 1.35 4.67
CA VAL A 226 5.99 0.20 3.76
C VAL A 226 4.64 -0.47 3.51
N ILE A 227 3.84 -0.69 4.56
CA ILE A 227 2.51 -1.28 4.44
C ILE A 227 1.62 -0.41 3.54
N ILE A 228 1.52 0.90 3.81
CA ILE A 228 0.69 1.82 3.02
C ILE A 228 1.17 1.87 1.57
N THR A 229 2.48 2.03 1.35
CA THR A 229 3.06 2.15 0.01
C THR A 229 2.85 0.88 -0.81
N SER A 230 2.96 -0.30 -0.19
CA SER A 230 2.67 -1.57 -0.86
C SER A 230 1.20 -1.70 -1.30
N GLY A 231 0.28 -1.11 -0.53
CA GLY A 231 -1.14 -1.04 -0.87
C GLY A 231 -1.43 -0.08 -2.02
N ILE A 232 -0.78 1.09 -2.03
CA ILE A 232 -0.94 2.12 -3.07
C ILE A 232 -0.65 1.55 -4.46
N VAL A 233 0.45 0.80 -4.64
CA VAL A 233 0.84 0.28 -5.97
C VAL A 233 -0.23 -0.67 -6.56
N ARG A 234 -1.06 -1.28 -5.72
CA ARG A 234 -2.14 -2.19 -6.11
C ARG A 234 -3.51 -1.51 -6.19
N LEU A 235 -3.56 -0.17 -6.20
CA LEU A 235 -4.80 0.57 -6.32
C LEU A 235 -5.50 0.23 -7.64
N TYR A 236 -6.56 -0.56 -7.56
CA TYR A 236 -7.37 -0.99 -8.70
C TYR A 236 -8.85 -0.98 -8.33
N ASP A 237 -9.20 -1.77 -7.31
CA ASP A 237 -10.59 -2.00 -6.89
C ASP A 237 -11.34 -0.70 -6.61
N LEU A 238 -10.71 0.24 -5.90
CA LEU A 238 -11.32 1.52 -5.54
C LEU A 238 -11.59 2.40 -6.78
N VAL A 239 -10.63 2.46 -7.70
CA VAL A 239 -10.74 3.25 -8.94
C VAL A 239 -11.83 2.67 -9.84
N VAL A 240 -11.85 1.35 -10.01
CA VAL A 240 -12.84 0.67 -10.84
C VAL A 240 -14.24 0.83 -10.28
N ALA A 241 -14.42 0.62 -8.97
CA ALA A 241 -15.70 0.76 -8.31
C ALA A 241 -16.27 2.20 -8.37
N GLN A 242 -15.42 3.23 -8.26
CA GLN A 242 -15.90 4.61 -8.27
C GLN A 242 -16.09 5.21 -9.67
N THR A 243 -15.19 4.90 -10.61
CA THR A 243 -15.10 5.64 -11.88
C THR A 243 -14.76 4.79 -13.10
N SER A 244 -14.32 3.54 -12.92
CA SER A 244 -13.82 2.70 -14.03
C SER A 244 -12.70 3.37 -14.87
N GLY A 245 -11.93 4.28 -14.26
CA GLY A 245 -10.85 5.04 -14.92
C GLY A 245 -11.28 6.40 -15.51
N GLY A 246 -12.56 6.76 -15.40
CA GLY A 246 -13.12 8.01 -15.93
C GLY A 246 -13.06 9.22 -14.97
N PRO A 247 -13.51 10.40 -15.43
CA PRO A 247 -14.03 10.70 -16.77
C PRO A 247 -12.94 10.58 -17.86
N GLY A 248 -13.26 9.91 -18.97
CA GLY A 248 -12.25 9.55 -19.98
C GLY A 248 -11.22 8.57 -19.42
N ILE A 249 -9.97 9.03 -19.28
CA ILE A 249 -8.84 8.30 -18.65
C ILE A 249 -8.27 9.06 -17.45
N ALA A 250 -9.01 10.04 -16.92
CA ALA A 250 -8.50 10.98 -15.92
C ALA A 250 -8.19 10.34 -14.56
N SER A 251 -8.82 9.21 -14.23
CA SER A 251 -8.53 8.45 -13.00
C SER A 251 -7.82 7.13 -13.26
N GLU A 252 -7.28 6.94 -14.46
CA GLU A 252 -6.56 5.74 -14.86
C GLU A 252 -5.39 5.47 -13.88
N VAL A 253 -5.15 4.19 -13.58
CA VAL A 253 -4.05 3.73 -12.72
C VAL A 253 -3.38 2.50 -13.33
N PRO A 254 -2.09 2.23 -13.04
CA PRO A 254 -1.32 1.20 -13.73
C PRO A 254 -1.94 -0.19 -13.63
N ALA A 255 -2.51 -0.54 -12.48
CA ALA A 255 -3.19 -1.83 -12.29
C ALA A 255 -4.40 -2.00 -13.21
N LYS A 256 -5.14 -0.91 -13.47
CA LYS A 256 -6.28 -0.90 -14.38
C LYS A 256 -5.84 -0.94 -15.85
N TYR A 257 -4.74 -0.25 -16.18
CA TYR A 257 -4.10 -0.37 -17.50
C TYR A 257 -3.71 -1.82 -17.80
N VAL A 258 -3.06 -2.51 -16.84
CA VAL A 258 -2.71 -3.93 -16.97
C VAL A 258 -3.95 -4.78 -17.22
N TYR A 259 -5.00 -4.61 -16.40
CA TYR A 259 -6.24 -5.38 -16.52
C TYR A 259 -6.88 -5.21 -17.91
N ASP A 260 -7.06 -3.97 -18.36
CA ASP A 260 -7.68 -3.67 -19.65
C ASP A 260 -6.87 -4.27 -20.81
N TYR A 261 -5.54 -4.16 -20.78
CA TYR A 261 -4.70 -4.70 -21.86
C TYR A 261 -4.65 -6.23 -21.88
N MET A 262 -4.61 -6.87 -20.71
CA MET A 262 -4.56 -8.33 -20.62
C MET A 262 -5.90 -8.97 -20.99
N PHE A 263 -7.01 -8.45 -20.45
CA PHE A 263 -8.29 -9.13 -20.49
C PHE A 263 -9.29 -8.55 -21.49
N GLN A 264 -9.26 -7.24 -21.75
CA GLN A 264 -10.19 -6.60 -22.70
C GLN A 264 -9.58 -6.46 -24.09
N ALA A 265 -8.35 -5.95 -24.18
CA ALA A 265 -7.66 -5.72 -25.45
C ALA A 265 -6.89 -6.95 -25.96
N GLN A 266 -6.81 -8.02 -25.17
CA GLN A 266 -6.13 -9.28 -25.51
C GLN A 266 -4.69 -9.04 -26.00
N ASN A 267 -3.98 -8.12 -25.36
CA ASN A 267 -2.61 -7.73 -25.64
C ASN A 267 -1.73 -8.04 -24.42
N LEU A 268 -1.40 -9.32 -24.27
CA LEU A 268 -0.63 -9.83 -23.14
C LEU A 268 0.76 -9.21 -23.05
N GLY A 269 1.44 -8.94 -24.18
CA GLY A 269 2.78 -8.37 -24.19
C GLY A 269 2.83 -6.99 -23.52
N GLN A 270 1.88 -6.10 -23.87
CA GLN A 270 1.75 -4.80 -23.20
C GLN A 270 1.35 -4.93 -21.73
N GLY A 271 0.41 -5.83 -21.42
CA GLY A 271 0.01 -6.10 -20.04
C GLY A 271 1.16 -6.61 -19.16
N PHE A 272 2.01 -7.49 -19.70
CA PHE A 272 3.19 -7.99 -19.00
C PHE A 272 4.28 -6.93 -18.86
N ALA A 273 4.50 -6.06 -19.86
CA ALA A 273 5.42 -4.93 -19.75
C ALA A 273 4.99 -3.97 -18.64
N ALA A 274 3.71 -3.57 -18.61
CA ALA A 274 3.15 -2.73 -17.56
C ALA A 274 3.20 -3.41 -16.18
N SER A 275 2.88 -4.70 -16.09
CA SER A 275 2.99 -5.48 -14.84
C SER A 275 4.44 -5.55 -14.33
N THR A 276 5.40 -5.70 -15.23
CA THR A 276 6.83 -5.69 -14.90
C THR A 276 7.25 -4.33 -14.35
N MET A 277 6.78 -3.23 -14.94
CA MET A 277 7.04 -1.89 -14.41
C MET A 277 6.44 -1.69 -13.02
N MET A 278 5.22 -2.17 -12.77
CA MET A 278 4.63 -2.13 -11.43
C MET A 278 5.44 -2.93 -10.40
N LEU A 279 5.92 -4.12 -10.79
CA LEU A 279 6.78 -4.95 -9.95
C LEU A 279 8.08 -4.21 -9.58
N LEU A 280 8.71 -3.55 -10.55
CA LEU A 280 9.92 -2.75 -10.31
C LEU A 280 9.66 -1.62 -9.32
N THR A 281 8.52 -0.92 -9.43
CA THR A 281 8.13 0.12 -8.46
C THR A 281 8.03 -0.43 -7.04
N VAL A 282 7.40 -1.59 -6.85
CA VAL A 282 7.34 -2.25 -5.53
C VAL A 282 8.73 -2.66 -5.06
N ALA A 283 9.56 -3.23 -5.94
CA ALA A 283 10.90 -3.68 -5.61
C ALA A 283 11.81 -2.52 -5.15
N ILE A 284 11.74 -1.37 -5.83
CA ILE A 284 12.48 -0.15 -5.48
C ILE A 284 12.13 0.35 -4.08
N ILE A 285 10.89 0.12 -3.62
CA ILE A 285 10.43 0.55 -2.30
C ILE A 285 10.80 -0.48 -1.22
N ILE A 286 10.57 -1.77 -1.48
CA ILE A 286 10.73 -2.83 -0.48
C ILE A 286 12.20 -3.24 -0.28
N ILE A 287 13.01 -3.29 -1.34
CA ILE A 287 14.40 -3.79 -1.26
C ILE A 287 15.26 -2.92 -0.34
N PRO A 288 15.29 -1.57 -0.46
CA PRO A 288 16.06 -0.73 0.45
C PRO A 288 15.60 -0.86 1.90
N TRP A 289 14.28 -0.94 2.13
CA TRP A 289 13.72 -1.14 3.46
C TRP A 289 14.18 -2.47 4.07
N ALA A 290 14.03 -3.58 3.32
CA ALA A 290 14.44 -4.89 3.79
C ALA A 290 15.95 -4.94 4.09
N TYR A 291 16.77 -4.26 3.27
CA TYR A 291 18.20 -4.16 3.52
C TYR A 291 18.52 -3.38 4.80
N LEU A 292 17.83 -2.26 5.07
CA LEU A 292 18.04 -1.47 6.27
C LEU A 292 17.59 -2.20 7.54
N GLU A 293 16.43 -2.87 7.50
CA GLU A 293 15.84 -3.58 8.64
C GLU A 293 16.59 -4.87 8.98
N PHE A 294 16.91 -5.70 7.98
CA PHE A 294 17.56 -6.99 8.20
C PHE A 294 19.09 -6.94 8.10
N GLY A 295 19.66 -5.95 7.41
CA GLY A 295 21.11 -5.77 7.27
C GLY A 295 21.80 -5.21 8.53
N GLY A 296 21.05 -4.55 9.42
CA GLY A 296 21.57 -3.97 10.67
C GLY A 296 21.96 -4.99 11.75
N LYS A 297 21.52 -6.25 11.66
CA LYS A 297 21.76 -7.29 12.69
C LYS A 297 23.15 -7.93 12.68
N LYS A 298 24.16 -7.29 12.06
CA LYS A 298 25.55 -7.82 11.98
C LYS A 298 26.62 -7.03 12.73
N ARG A 299 26.27 -6.04 13.56
CA ARG A 299 27.23 -5.38 14.46
C ARG A 299 26.62 -5.21 15.86
N GLY A 300 27.01 -6.12 16.75
CA GLY A 300 26.60 -6.20 18.16
C GLY A 300 26.94 -7.58 18.68
#